data_AF-X1CPJ4-F1
#
_entry.id   AF-X1CPJ4-F1
#
_cell.length_a   1.000
_cell.length_b   1.000
_cell.length_c   1.000
_cell.angle_alpha   90.00
_cell.angle_beta   90.00
_cell.angle_gamma   90.00
#
_symmetry.space_group_name_H-M   'P 1'
#
loop_
_entity.id
_entity.type
_entity.pdbx_description
1 polymer ?
#
loop_
_entity_poly.entity_id
_entity_poly.type
_entity_poly.pdbx_seq_one_letter_code
_entity_poly.pdbx_strand_id
1 'polypeptide(L)'
;MWGLFNIVLQNGGYFSIISGKGGLVFANGGKTTKTFKDIIILNKHNQATTISFHLDLNKEVSVEKAIKGYELVDMHIEELMGDFGEIIYKISEVGSGTGTRESGAQMKNELINIYTKTKRRIIIDFENIGIISSSFADELIGKLIDEIGFYQFQSIFFLVNMNKKIQTIFDASLKKRLSENTG
;
A
#
# COMPACT_ATOMS: atom_id res chain seq x y z
N MET A 1 5.45 -7.01 17.25
CA MET A 1 4.12 -6.84 17.89
C MET A 1 3.96 -5.58 18.74
N TRP A 2 5.02 -4.86 19.11
CA TRP A 2 4.91 -3.64 19.92
C TRP A 2 4.09 -2.51 19.24
N GLY A 3 4.23 -2.33 17.93
CA GLY A 3 3.42 -1.37 17.16
C GLY A 3 1.92 -1.67 17.21
N LEU A 4 1.52 -2.91 16.90
CA LEU A 4 0.11 -3.34 17.00
C LEU A 4 -0.47 -3.09 18.40
N PHE A 5 0.29 -3.42 19.44
CA PHE A 5 -0.11 -3.18 20.82
C PHE A 5 -0.40 -1.70 21.10
N ASN A 6 0.48 -0.79 20.67
CA ASN A 6 0.27 0.65 20.87
C ASN A 6 -0.88 1.20 20.02
N ILE A 7 -1.08 0.69 18.80
CA ILE A 7 -2.21 1.07 17.94
C ILE A 7 -3.50 0.76 18.67
N VAL A 8 -3.65 -0.47 19.18
CA VAL A 8 -4.88 -0.88 19.88
C VAL A 8 -5.06 -0.12 21.19
N LEU A 9 -3.97 0.16 21.93
CA LEU A 9 -4.05 0.97 23.15
C LEU A 9 -4.49 2.42 22.88
N GLN A 10 -3.92 3.08 21.87
CA GLN A 10 -4.29 4.45 21.51
C GLN A 10 -5.72 4.52 20.98
N ASN A 11 -6.15 3.50 20.23
CA ASN A 11 -7.53 3.35 19.80
C ASN A 11 -8.50 3.17 20.99
N GLY A 12 -8.01 2.69 22.13
CA GLY A 12 -8.85 2.23 23.23
C GLY A 12 -9.57 0.91 22.92
N GLY A 13 -9.03 0.12 21.98
CA GLY A 13 -9.57 -1.15 21.57
C GLY A 13 -9.26 -2.29 22.54
N TYR A 14 -9.40 -3.52 22.05
CA TYR A 14 -9.15 -4.74 22.80
C TYR A 14 -7.95 -5.48 22.23
N PHE A 15 -6.99 -5.91 23.05
CA PHE A 15 -5.86 -6.74 22.64
C PHE A 15 -5.67 -7.89 23.63
N SER A 16 -5.50 -9.11 23.13
CA SER A 16 -5.24 -10.27 23.97
C SER A 16 -4.19 -11.20 23.36
N ILE A 17 -3.35 -11.74 24.24
CA ILE A 17 -2.41 -12.82 23.93
C ILE A 17 -2.71 -13.92 24.93
N ILE A 18 -3.12 -15.09 24.45
CA ILE A 18 -3.42 -16.25 25.28
C ILE A 18 -2.52 -17.39 24.84
N SER A 19 -1.71 -17.91 25.77
CA SER A 19 -0.79 -19.02 25.53
C SER A 19 -1.05 -20.12 26.58
N GLY A 20 -1.49 -21.28 26.11
CA GLY A 20 -1.98 -22.33 26.99
C GLY A 20 -3.11 -21.84 27.89
N LYS A 21 -2.88 -21.84 29.21
CA LYS A 21 -3.85 -21.39 30.22
C LYS A 21 -3.62 -19.96 30.73
N GLY A 22 -2.52 -19.33 30.36
CA GLY A 22 -2.21 -17.96 30.74
C GLY A 22 -2.61 -16.99 29.64
N GLY A 23 -3.10 -15.82 30.01
CA GLY A 23 -3.34 -14.77 29.05
C GLY A 23 -3.10 -13.37 29.59
N LEU A 24 -2.71 -12.52 28.66
CA LEU A 24 -2.53 -11.09 28.83
C LEU A 24 -3.67 -10.42 28.07
N VAL A 25 -4.45 -9.59 28.74
CA VAL A 25 -5.58 -8.89 28.16
C VAL A 25 -5.45 -7.41 28.44
N PHE A 26 -5.56 -6.61 27.39
CA PHE A 26 -5.59 -5.16 27.43
C PHE A 26 -6.93 -4.67 26.88
N ALA A 27 -7.61 -3.87 27.69
CA ALA A 27 -8.90 -3.28 27.33
C ALA A 27 -9.04 -1.95 28.07
N ASN A 28 -9.62 -0.95 27.42
CA ASN A 28 -9.90 0.36 28.03
C ASN A 28 -8.66 1.01 28.70
N GLY A 29 -7.48 0.84 28.11
CA GLY A 29 -6.22 1.38 28.65
C GLY A 29 -5.64 0.62 29.85
N GLY A 30 -6.33 -0.39 30.37
CA GLY A 30 -5.86 -1.24 31.47
C GLY A 30 -5.15 -2.51 30.98
N LYS A 31 -4.17 -2.98 31.76
CA LYS A 31 -3.50 -4.28 31.57
C LYS A 31 -3.98 -5.25 32.62
N THR A 32 -4.48 -6.42 32.21
CA THR A 32 -4.89 -7.50 33.11
C THR A 32 -4.24 -8.81 32.71
N THR A 33 -3.82 -9.59 33.70
CA THR A 33 -3.37 -10.97 33.53
C THR A 33 -4.50 -11.89 33.95
N LYS A 34 -4.84 -12.88 33.12
CA LYS A 34 -5.88 -13.86 33.39
C LYS A 34 -5.32 -15.27 33.31
N THR A 35 -5.80 -16.14 34.18
CA THR A 35 -5.59 -17.59 34.09
C THR A 35 -6.92 -18.24 33.76
N PHE A 36 -6.97 -19.00 32.68
CA PHE A 36 -8.17 -19.66 32.19
C PHE A 36 -8.17 -21.12 32.65
N LYS A 37 -9.23 -21.53 33.35
CA LYS A 37 -9.38 -22.92 33.82
C LYS A 37 -9.82 -23.84 32.68
N ASP A 38 -10.75 -23.36 31.85
CA ASP A 38 -11.50 -24.15 30.87
C ASP A 38 -11.29 -23.67 29.42
N ILE A 39 -10.03 -23.42 29.03
CA ILE A 39 -9.71 -23.10 27.63
C ILE A 39 -9.45 -24.39 26.84
N ILE A 40 -10.02 -24.46 25.63
CA ILE A 40 -9.77 -25.56 24.71
C ILE A 40 -8.35 -25.42 24.17
N ILE A 41 -7.48 -26.36 24.53
CA ILE A 41 -6.10 -26.43 24.04
C ILE A 41 -6.04 -27.58 23.05
N LEU A 42 -5.62 -27.29 21.81
CA LEU A 42 -5.50 -28.28 20.74
C LEU A 42 -4.63 -29.48 21.14
N ASN A 43 -3.52 -29.22 21.86
CA ASN A 43 -2.61 -30.25 22.35
C ASN A 43 -1.95 -29.81 23.67
N LYS A 44 -1.97 -30.67 24.71
CA LYS A 44 -1.35 -30.38 26.01
C LYS A 44 0.19 -30.30 25.96
N HIS A 45 0.81 -30.98 25.00
CA HIS A 45 2.25 -31.00 24.78
C HIS A 45 2.70 -29.86 23.85
N ASN A 46 1.82 -29.41 22.94
CA ASN A 46 2.07 -28.32 22.01
C ASN A 46 1.03 -27.22 22.20
N GLN A 47 1.28 -26.35 23.18
CA GLN A 47 0.38 -25.25 23.48
C GLN A 47 0.49 -24.18 22.38
N ALA A 48 -0.65 -23.82 21.80
CA ALA A 48 -0.72 -22.73 20.84
C ALA A 48 -0.76 -21.37 21.54
N THR A 49 -0.41 -20.31 20.80
CA THR A 49 -0.59 -18.92 21.23
C THR A 49 -1.59 -18.26 20.30
N THR A 50 -2.70 -17.79 20.86
CA THR A 50 -3.73 -17.03 20.16
C THR A 50 -3.53 -15.56 20.41
N ILE A 51 -3.63 -14.77 19.34
CA ILE A 51 -3.56 -13.31 19.38
C ILE A 51 -4.86 -12.80 18.79
N SER A 52 -5.59 -12.00 19.56
CA SER A 52 -6.86 -11.42 19.12
C SER A 52 -6.90 -9.94 19.46
N PHE A 53 -7.34 -9.12 18.50
CA PHE A 53 -7.43 -7.69 18.68
C PHE A 53 -8.66 -7.12 17.99
N HIS A 54 -9.22 -6.05 18.56
CA HIS A 54 -10.33 -5.30 17.99
C HIS A 54 -10.00 -3.81 18.03
N LEU A 55 -10.44 -3.11 16.99
CA LEU A 55 -10.34 -1.65 16.88
C LEU A 55 -11.76 -1.06 16.85
N ASP A 56 -11.96 0.03 17.57
CA ASP A 56 -13.09 0.93 17.47
C ASP A 56 -12.91 1.82 16.23
N LEU A 57 -13.71 1.54 15.19
CA LEU A 57 -13.65 2.24 13.91
C LEU A 57 -14.13 3.69 13.97
N ASN A 58 -14.76 4.11 15.08
CA ASN A 58 -15.16 5.51 15.29
C ASN A 58 -14.04 6.36 15.90
N LYS A 59 -12.88 5.75 16.21
CA LYS A 59 -11.74 6.45 16.81
C LYS A 59 -10.54 6.43 15.88
N GLU A 60 -10.10 7.62 15.50
CA GLU A 60 -8.89 7.80 14.73
C GLU A 60 -7.65 7.36 15.52
N VAL A 61 -6.70 6.73 14.83
CA VAL A 61 -5.40 6.37 15.37
C VAL A 61 -4.32 6.82 14.43
N SER A 62 -3.33 7.53 14.97
CA SER A 62 -2.11 7.83 14.24
C SER A 62 -1.12 6.69 14.44
N VAL A 63 -0.84 5.95 13.37
CA VAL A 63 0.18 4.88 13.35
C VAL A 63 1.55 5.44 13.73
N GLU A 64 1.88 6.64 13.25
CA GLU A 64 3.12 7.36 13.58
C GLU A 64 3.27 7.58 15.10
N LYS A 65 2.23 8.12 15.75
CA LYS A 65 2.22 8.31 17.21
C LYS A 65 2.28 6.99 17.97
N ALA A 66 1.61 5.95 17.47
CA ALA A 66 1.61 4.63 18.09
C ALA A 66 3.00 3.96 18.07
N ILE A 67 3.83 4.29 17.09
CA ILE A 67 5.13 3.63 16.89
C ILE A 67 6.32 4.47 17.43
N LYS A 68 6.03 5.62 18.07
CA LYS A 68 7.02 6.51 18.73
C LYS A 68 8.27 6.80 17.90
N GLY A 69 8.12 7.05 16.60
CA GLY A 69 9.21 7.54 15.76
C GLY A 69 10.27 6.50 15.37
N TYR A 70 9.99 5.19 15.47
CA TYR A 70 10.75 4.25 14.65
C TYR A 70 10.50 4.58 13.18
N GLU A 71 11.56 4.85 12.43
CA GLU A 71 11.49 4.86 10.97
C GLU A 71 11.10 3.46 10.51
N LEU A 72 9.83 3.31 10.13
CA LEU A 72 9.36 2.12 9.48
C LEU A 72 10.04 2.06 8.12
N VAL A 73 11.00 1.15 7.99
CA VAL A 73 11.47 0.72 6.68
C VAL A 73 10.27 0.11 5.98
N ASP A 74 9.86 0.74 4.90
CA ASP A 74 8.79 0.23 4.07
C ASP A 74 9.39 -0.85 3.17
N MET A 75 9.24 -2.11 3.57
CA MET A 75 9.79 -3.24 2.83
C MET A 75 9.31 -3.28 1.39
N HIS A 76 8.07 -2.84 1.11
CA HIS A 76 7.56 -2.73 -0.26
C HIS A 76 8.36 -1.71 -1.08
N ILE A 77 8.67 -0.54 -0.49
CA ILE A 77 9.51 0.45 -1.15
C ILE A 77 10.93 -0.07 -1.39
N GLU A 78 11.51 -0.76 -0.41
CA GLU A 78 12.83 -1.38 -0.56
C GLU A 78 12.87 -2.42 -1.69
N GLU A 79 11.83 -3.25 -1.80
CA GLU A 79 11.70 -4.23 -2.88
C GLU A 79 11.59 -3.57 -4.27
N LEU A 80 11.01 -2.38 -4.32
CA LEU A 80 10.89 -1.59 -5.56
C LEU A 80 12.14 -0.75 -5.85
N MET A 81 13.09 -0.57 -4.93
CA MET A 81 14.25 0.27 -5.19
C MET A 81 15.21 -0.39 -6.20
N GLY A 82 15.54 0.35 -7.25
CA GLY A 82 16.62 0.03 -8.17
C GLY A 82 18.00 0.39 -7.62
N ASP A 83 19.04 -0.04 -8.33
CA ASP A 83 20.44 0.11 -7.91
C ASP A 83 20.89 1.57 -7.79
N PHE A 84 20.29 2.49 -8.56
CA PHE A 84 20.62 3.93 -8.52
C PHE A 84 19.62 4.73 -7.66
N GLY A 85 18.78 4.02 -6.89
CA GLY A 85 17.84 4.59 -5.96
C GLY A 85 16.56 5.11 -6.59
N GLU A 86 16.31 4.91 -7.87
CA GLU A 86 14.97 5.02 -8.47
C GLU A 86 14.03 3.95 -7.93
N ILE A 87 12.72 4.16 -8.10
CA ILE A 87 11.72 3.12 -7.89
C ILE A 87 11.45 2.44 -9.23
N ILE A 88 11.55 1.12 -9.28
CA ILE A 88 11.21 0.28 -10.41
C ILE A 88 9.86 -0.37 -10.13
N TYR A 89 8.82 0.14 -10.78
CA TYR A 89 7.45 -0.32 -10.64
C TYR A 89 7.05 -1.18 -11.84
N LYS A 90 7.14 -2.50 -11.69
CA LYS A 90 6.82 -3.46 -12.76
C LYS A 90 5.33 -3.81 -12.77
N ILE A 91 4.64 -3.42 -13.84
CA ILE A 91 3.20 -3.67 -13.95
C ILE A 91 2.87 -5.17 -13.94
N SER A 92 3.77 -6.01 -14.47
CA SER A 92 3.57 -7.46 -14.50
C SER A 92 3.52 -8.13 -13.13
N GLU A 93 4.11 -7.49 -12.12
CA GLU A 93 4.18 -8.01 -10.74
C GLU A 93 3.00 -7.50 -9.89
N VAL A 94 2.24 -6.52 -10.41
CA VAL A 94 1.11 -5.91 -9.70
C VAL A 94 -0.18 -6.64 -10.06
N GLY A 95 -0.85 -7.19 -9.04
CA GLY A 95 -2.04 -8.04 -9.21
C GLY A 95 -3.32 -7.36 -9.70
N SER A 96 -3.33 -6.04 -9.91
CA SER A 96 -4.54 -5.26 -10.23
C SER A 96 -4.97 -5.36 -11.70
N GLY A 97 -4.14 -5.93 -12.59
CA GLY A 97 -4.44 -6.07 -14.03
C GLY A 97 -4.40 -4.74 -14.80
N THR A 98 -4.49 -4.81 -16.14
CA THR A 98 -4.28 -3.64 -17.03
C THR A 98 -5.49 -3.28 -17.90
N GLY A 99 -6.65 -3.91 -17.64
CA GLY A 99 -7.81 -3.86 -18.52
C GLY A 99 -8.91 -2.89 -18.09
N THR A 100 -8.94 -2.44 -16.84
CA THR A 100 -10.09 -1.69 -16.28
C THR A 100 -9.70 -0.30 -15.82
N ARG A 101 -10.70 0.60 -15.75
CA ARG A 101 -10.53 1.93 -15.15
C ARG A 101 -10.15 1.82 -13.67
N GLU A 102 -10.79 0.92 -12.92
CA GLU A 102 -10.51 0.73 -11.50
C GLU A 102 -9.05 0.34 -11.25
N SER A 103 -8.51 -0.60 -12.03
CA SER A 103 -7.09 -0.99 -11.97
C SER A 103 -6.16 0.21 -12.23
N GLY A 104 -6.53 1.07 -13.19
CA GLY A 104 -5.79 2.30 -13.48
C GLY A 104 -5.79 3.27 -12.30
N ALA A 105 -6.95 3.48 -11.67
CA ALA A 105 -7.09 4.35 -10.51
C ALA A 105 -6.31 3.84 -9.28
N GLN A 106 -6.34 2.53 -9.03
CA GLN A 106 -5.58 1.90 -7.95
C GLN A 106 -4.07 2.12 -8.16
N MET A 107 -3.57 1.83 -9.37
CA MET A 107 -2.16 2.03 -9.71
C MET A 107 -1.74 3.49 -9.65
N LYS A 108 -2.59 4.40 -10.14
CA LYS A 108 -2.38 5.86 -10.05
C LYS A 108 -2.16 6.29 -8.59
N ASN A 109 -3.05 5.86 -7.69
CA ASN A 109 -2.96 6.18 -6.26
C ASN A 109 -1.70 5.59 -5.61
N GLU A 110 -1.35 4.35 -5.95
CA GLU A 110 -0.14 3.71 -5.45
C GLU A 110 1.12 4.47 -5.87
N LEU A 111 1.23 4.83 -7.15
CA LEU A 111 2.35 5.62 -7.68
C LEU A 111 2.49 6.98 -7.00
N ILE A 112 1.37 7.68 -6.73
CA ILE A 112 1.37 8.96 -6.01
C ILE A 112 1.81 8.78 -4.56
N ASN A 113 1.35 7.72 -3.88
CA ASN A 113 1.76 7.43 -2.51
C ASN A 113 3.25 7.13 -2.42
N ILE A 114 3.76 6.29 -3.32
CA ILE A 114 5.18 5.98 -3.45
C ILE A 114 5.98 7.26 -3.68
N TYR A 115 5.59 8.09 -4.64
CA TYR A 115 6.28 9.35 -4.90
C TYR A 115 6.24 10.30 -3.71
N THR A 116 5.08 10.41 -3.06
CA THR A 116 4.90 11.30 -1.90
C THR A 116 5.81 10.92 -0.75
N LYS A 117 5.98 9.61 -0.52
CA LYS A 117 6.81 9.07 0.54
C LYS A 117 8.31 9.14 0.24
N THR A 118 8.70 8.84 -1.00
CA THR A 118 10.11 8.65 -1.36
C THR A 118 10.74 9.90 -1.99
N LYS A 119 9.94 10.73 -2.68
CA LYS A 119 10.38 11.84 -3.54
C LYS A 119 11.38 11.42 -4.62
N ARG A 120 11.33 10.15 -5.03
CA ARG A 120 12.24 9.57 -6.01
C ARG A 120 11.58 9.44 -7.37
N ARG A 121 12.41 9.33 -8.42
CA ARG A 121 11.95 9.03 -9.77
C ARG A 121 11.37 7.62 -9.80
N ILE A 122 10.30 7.44 -10.57
CA ILE A 122 9.58 6.18 -10.70
C ILE A 122 9.63 5.73 -12.15
N ILE A 123 10.23 4.57 -12.37
CA ILE A 123 10.23 3.84 -13.64
C ILE A 123 9.00 2.93 -13.64
N ILE A 124 8.05 3.19 -14.52
CA ILE A 124 6.90 2.33 -14.76
C ILE A 124 7.27 1.38 -15.89
N ASP A 125 7.47 0.11 -15.55
CA ASP A 125 7.94 -0.92 -16.45
C ASP A 125 6.77 -1.75 -17.01
N PHE A 126 6.64 -1.73 -18.34
CA PHE A 126 5.63 -2.47 -19.10
C PHE A 126 6.16 -3.79 -19.67
N GLU A 127 7.33 -4.26 -19.23
CA GLU A 127 7.83 -5.57 -19.61
C GLU A 127 6.80 -6.66 -19.31
N ASN A 128 6.67 -7.63 -20.22
CA ASN A 128 5.68 -8.70 -20.16
C ASN A 128 4.19 -8.26 -20.21
N ILE A 129 3.91 -6.99 -20.51
CA ILE A 129 2.54 -6.52 -20.74
C ILE A 129 2.21 -6.58 -22.24
N GLY A 130 1.18 -7.35 -22.58
CA GLY A 130 0.74 -7.52 -23.97
C GLY A 130 -0.07 -6.33 -24.50
N ILE A 131 -1.01 -5.82 -23.71
CA ILE A 131 -1.88 -4.70 -24.06
C ILE A 131 -2.48 -4.08 -22.79
N ILE A 132 -2.89 -2.82 -22.88
CA ILE A 132 -3.68 -2.11 -21.86
C ILE A 132 -4.96 -1.58 -22.51
N SER A 133 -6.00 -1.30 -21.73
CA SER A 133 -7.19 -0.62 -22.28
C SER A 133 -7.02 0.89 -22.33
N SER A 134 -7.75 1.57 -23.21
CA SER A 134 -7.75 3.04 -23.26
C SER A 134 -8.28 3.68 -21.99
N SER A 135 -9.24 3.04 -21.31
CA SER A 135 -9.76 3.51 -20.02
C SER A 135 -8.74 3.36 -18.90
N PHE A 136 -7.93 2.29 -18.90
CA PHE A 136 -6.80 2.14 -18.01
C PHE A 136 -5.75 3.24 -18.25
N ALA A 137 -5.39 3.49 -19.51
CA ALA A 137 -4.40 4.52 -19.87
C ALA A 137 -4.84 5.94 -19.46
N ASP A 138 -6.11 6.31 -19.72
CA ASP A 138 -6.67 7.61 -19.33
C ASP A 138 -6.69 7.80 -17.81
N GLU A 139 -7.03 6.74 -17.07
CA GLU A 139 -7.06 6.80 -15.61
C GLU A 139 -5.66 6.83 -14.99
N LEU A 140 -4.74 6.01 -15.50
CA LEU A 140 -3.37 5.98 -14.99
C LEU A 140 -2.65 7.29 -15.33
N ILE A 141 -2.59 7.64 -16.62
CA ILE A 141 -1.71 8.69 -17.11
C ILE A 141 -2.44 10.02 -17.17
N GLY A 142 -3.64 10.02 -17.74
CA GLY A 142 -4.41 11.25 -17.89
C GLY A 142 -4.70 11.87 -16.54
N LYS A 143 -5.12 11.07 -15.56
CA LYS A 143 -5.35 11.58 -14.20
C LYS A 143 -4.07 11.84 -13.40
N LEU A 144 -2.96 11.11 -13.63
CA LEU A 144 -1.66 11.53 -13.09
C LEU A 144 -1.30 12.94 -13.56
N ILE A 145 -1.41 13.20 -14.87
CA ILE A 145 -1.11 14.51 -15.46
C ILE A 145 -2.06 15.58 -14.92
N ASP A 146 -3.35 15.31 -14.81
CA ASP A 146 -4.32 16.24 -14.21
C ASP A 146 -3.95 16.59 -12.75
N GLU A 147 -3.41 15.64 -11.99
CA GLU A 147 -3.15 15.78 -10.56
C GLU A 147 -1.82 16.48 -10.23
N ILE A 148 -0.74 16.16 -10.95
CA ILE A 148 0.61 16.74 -10.67
C ILE A 148 1.09 17.71 -11.75
N GLY A 149 0.39 17.79 -12.87
CA GLY A 149 0.78 18.61 -14.02
C GLY A 149 1.79 17.92 -14.93
N PHE A 150 1.73 18.29 -16.22
CA PHE A 150 2.51 17.65 -17.28
C PHE A 150 4.03 17.69 -17.07
N TYR A 151 4.57 18.84 -16.67
CA TYR A 151 6.02 18.99 -16.44
C TYR A 151 6.52 18.14 -15.28
N GLN A 152 5.75 18.08 -14.17
CA GLN A 152 6.11 17.23 -13.04
C GLN A 152 6.04 15.76 -13.44
N PHE A 153 4.99 15.37 -14.16
CA PHE A 153 4.84 14.01 -14.67
C PHE A 153 6.07 13.56 -15.45
N GLN A 154 6.55 14.35 -16.41
CA GLN A 154 7.75 14.02 -17.19
C GLN A 154 9.04 13.97 -16.34
N SER A 155 9.11 14.73 -15.25
CA SER A 155 10.29 14.73 -14.37
C SER A 155 10.30 13.56 -13.37
N ILE A 156 9.12 13.06 -13.00
CA ILE A 156 8.93 12.06 -11.94
C ILE A 156 8.80 10.65 -12.53
N PHE A 157 7.98 10.50 -13.58
CA PHE A 157 7.57 9.20 -14.12
C PHE A 157 8.22 8.92 -15.46
N PHE A 158 8.89 7.77 -15.56
CA PHE A 158 9.53 7.28 -16.78
C PHE A 158 8.88 5.98 -17.21
N LEU A 159 8.44 5.90 -18.47
CA LEU A 159 7.78 4.72 -18.99
C LEU A 159 8.77 3.92 -19.84
N VAL A 160 8.99 2.66 -19.50
CA VAL A 160 9.95 1.78 -20.18
C VAL A 160 9.29 0.49 -20.66
N ASN A 161 9.94 -0.18 -21.61
CA ASN A 161 9.51 -1.47 -22.18
C ASN A 161 8.08 -1.50 -22.75
N MET A 162 7.51 -0.34 -23.12
CA MET A 162 6.23 -0.29 -23.82
C MET A 162 6.33 -0.90 -25.21
N ASN A 163 5.47 -1.88 -25.51
CA ASN A 163 5.31 -2.38 -26.88
C ASN A 163 4.52 -1.38 -27.76
N LYS A 164 4.53 -1.58 -29.08
CA LYS A 164 3.87 -0.68 -30.05
C LYS A 164 2.38 -0.43 -29.80
N LYS A 165 1.64 -1.45 -29.32
CA LYS A 165 0.21 -1.32 -29.01
C LYS A 165 0.00 -0.42 -27.80
N ILE A 166 0.81 -0.63 -26.75
CA ILE A 166 0.78 0.19 -25.54
C ILE A 166 1.15 1.65 -25.86
N GLN A 167 2.22 1.88 -26.61
CA GLN A 167 2.63 3.23 -27.05
C GLN A 167 1.49 3.95 -27.80
N THR A 168 0.80 3.25 -28.70
CA THR A 168 -0.31 3.84 -29.47
C THR A 168 -1.47 4.28 -28.56
N ILE A 169 -1.85 3.46 -27.59
CA ILE A 169 -2.94 3.75 -26.64
C ILE A 169 -2.54 4.90 -25.70
N PHE A 170 -1.28 4.87 -25.26
CA PHE A 170 -0.69 5.91 -24.43
C PHE A 170 -0.68 7.26 -25.14
N ASP A 171 -0.17 7.33 -26.38
CA ASP A 171 -0.12 8.55 -27.18
C ASP A 171 -1.51 9.14 -27.41
N ALA A 172 -2.52 8.29 -27.64
CA ALA A 172 -3.90 8.73 -27.80
C ALA A 172 -4.45 9.37 -26.51
N SER A 173 -4.17 8.78 -25.35
CA SER A 173 -4.57 9.33 -24.05
C SER A 173 -3.87 10.66 -23.73
N LEU A 174 -2.58 10.76 -24.03
CA LEU A 174 -1.80 11.98 -23.83
C LEU A 174 -2.26 13.13 -24.72
N LYS A 175 -2.47 12.87 -26.02
CA LYS A 175 -2.95 13.89 -26.96
C LYS A 175 -4.26 14.50 -26.50
N LYS A 176 -5.19 13.65 -26.04
CA LYS A 176 -6.47 14.09 -25.50
C LYS A 176 -6.27 15.07 -24.32
N ARG A 177 -5.39 14.72 -23.37
CA ARG A 177 -5.11 15.57 -22.20
C ARG A 177 -4.39 16.86 -22.53
N LEU A 178 -3.43 16.83 -23.45
CA LEU A 178 -2.73 18.04 -23.89
C LEU A 178 -3.68 19.01 -24.59
N SER A 179 -4.60 18.53 -25.43
CA SER A 179 -5.58 19.39 -26.08
C SER A 179 -6.59 20.03 -25.11
N GLU A 180 -6.95 19.32 -24.04
CA GLU A 180 -7.88 19.82 -23.02
C GLU A 180 -7.25 20.87 -22.09
N ASN A 181 -5.92 20.84 -21.89
CA ASN A 181 -5.20 21.77 -21.01
C ASN A 181 -4.74 23.07 -21.72
N THR A 182 -4.84 23.16 -23.05
CA THR A 182 -4.46 24.34 -23.84
C THR A 182 -5.65 25.15 -24.37
N GLY A 183 -6.89 24.79 -24.01
CA GLY A 183 -8.11 25.52 -24.34
C GLY A 183 -8.68 26.25 -23.13
#